data_AF-A0A938TZM0-F1
#
_entry.id   AF-A0A938TZM0-F1
#
_cell.length_a   1.000
_cell.length_b   1.000
_cell.length_c   1.000
_cell.angle_alpha   90.00
_cell.angle_beta   90.00
_cell.angle_gamma   90.00
#
_symmetry.space_group_name_H-M   'P 1'
#
loop_
_entity.id
_entity.type
_entity.pdbx_description
1 polymer ?
#
loop_
_entity_poly.entity_id
_entity_poly.type
_entity_poly.pdbx_seq_one_letter_code
_entity_poly.pdbx_strand_id
1 'polypeptide(L)'
;MKMASGPLAFHSQHAPLPLTEEEEALLVFAAAGITGHALLDLNFDAAQGGAIVARSLGRTIASGDAIQTVSLVVTNDDATYVIKRPQDFLPSAIPQLIDAAHQGNYTELYRQSRIKIKHGRAAPPLVPFFNVNVNRWSLYTPGTTYFLPINELTFMYINGLLEVFNEHTGAFVVDERANFQPAGLKQFSRSRGGHLIDNPASGRVLTVQRLETMVTEFVTAEQGMMLQNLGLMAQALGLGGFPNFAEHEYGWFQALDFRMNEMPVGNYLGANRLTRAVMTLLGRNQHVPYAVGLERDGNVLLQPYCPPYYPTMKAAVEAVIDVKYGAQGLFRGGAQNSAWRNPAKISNDVADISAATIAATVAYCEYIHGRYGRFPAYLPPFRTVLGFQAGHLDIDFYDRHYRADALSINEREHLVNWHKKP
;
A
#
# COMPACT_ATOMS: atom_id res chain seq x y z
N MET A 1 19.06 -24.56 10.49
CA MET A 1 19.19 -24.00 9.12
C MET A 1 20.52 -24.45 8.50
N LYS A 2 20.59 -24.69 7.18
CA LYS A 2 21.82 -25.17 6.50
C LYS A 2 22.13 -24.41 5.21
N MET A 3 23.31 -23.78 5.15
CA MET A 3 23.94 -23.32 3.91
C MET A 3 24.80 -24.44 3.35
N ALA A 4 24.36 -25.04 2.23
CA ALA A 4 24.87 -26.33 1.77
C ALA A 4 26.32 -26.31 1.26
N SER A 5 26.80 -25.18 0.73
CA SER A 5 28.09 -25.09 0.05
C SER A 5 28.60 -23.66 -0.03
N GLY A 6 29.85 -23.50 -0.49
CA GLY A 6 30.50 -22.20 -0.69
C GLY A 6 31.40 -21.79 0.48
N PRO A 7 32.06 -20.63 0.40
CA PRO A 7 33.01 -20.18 1.41
C PRO A 7 32.37 -19.97 2.79
N LEU A 8 31.07 -19.69 2.83
CA LEU A 8 30.27 -19.50 4.04
C LEU A 8 29.40 -20.72 4.38
N ALA A 9 29.76 -21.92 3.91
CA ALA A 9 29.01 -23.13 4.23
C ALA A 9 28.91 -23.32 5.76
N PHE A 10 27.70 -23.60 6.24
CA PHE A 10 27.42 -23.65 7.67
C PHE A 10 26.14 -24.44 7.96
N HIS A 11 26.12 -25.14 9.09
CA HIS A 11 24.95 -25.83 9.60
C HIS A 11 24.74 -25.38 11.05
N SER A 12 23.68 -24.60 11.25
CA SER A 12 23.24 -24.15 12.57
C SER A 12 22.94 -25.36 13.45
N GLN A 13 23.44 -25.34 14.69
CA GLN A 13 23.14 -26.34 15.71
C GLN A 13 21.88 -25.98 16.51
N HIS A 14 21.33 -24.79 16.30
CA HIS A 14 20.17 -24.27 17.02
C HIS A 14 18.88 -24.66 16.30
N ALA A 15 17.85 -24.97 17.09
CA ALA A 15 16.50 -25.13 16.55
C ALA A 15 15.97 -23.77 16.09
N PRO A 16 15.11 -23.71 15.06
CA PRO A 16 14.41 -22.48 14.70
C PRO A 16 13.66 -21.89 15.91
N LEU A 17 13.93 -20.63 16.22
CA LEU A 17 13.30 -19.88 17.30
C LEU A 17 12.45 -18.76 16.69
N PRO A 18 11.11 -18.87 16.70
CA PRO A 18 10.21 -17.80 16.24
C PRO A 18 10.40 -16.52 17.06
N LEU A 19 10.13 -15.37 16.45
CA LEU A 19 9.98 -14.12 17.19
C LEU A 19 8.85 -14.26 18.21
N THR A 20 9.05 -13.68 19.38
CA THR A 20 8.02 -13.47 20.38
C THR A 20 6.96 -12.50 19.88
N GLU A 21 5.79 -12.55 20.50
CA GLU A 21 4.71 -11.62 20.18
C GLU A 21 5.11 -10.16 20.42
N GLU A 22 5.95 -9.89 21.42
CA GLU A 22 6.43 -8.54 21.73
C GLU A 22 7.39 -8.01 20.66
N GLU A 23 8.32 -8.85 20.19
CA GLU A 23 9.23 -8.49 19.07
C GLU A 23 8.45 -8.21 17.78
N GLU A 24 7.47 -9.06 17.44
CA GLU A 24 6.58 -8.80 16.31
C GLU A 24 5.78 -7.51 16.49
N ALA A 25 5.26 -7.26 17.69
CA ALA A 25 4.48 -6.06 17.98
C ALA A 25 5.30 -4.77 17.79
N LEU A 26 6.56 -4.76 18.24
CA LEU A 26 7.47 -3.62 18.08
C LEU A 26 7.82 -3.38 16.60
N LEU A 27 8.09 -4.44 15.84
CA LEU A 27 8.32 -4.36 14.40
C LEU A 27 7.08 -3.85 13.65
N VAL A 28 5.89 -4.37 13.99
CA VAL A 28 4.61 -3.92 13.40
C VAL A 28 4.32 -2.47 13.76
N PHE A 29 4.55 -2.06 15.01
CA PHE A 29 4.36 -0.67 15.41
C PHE A 29 5.30 0.26 14.63
N ALA A 30 6.59 -0.08 14.52
CA ALA A 30 7.55 0.67 13.73
C ALA A 30 7.13 0.81 12.26
N ALA A 31 6.57 -0.24 11.66
CA ALA A 31 6.15 -0.24 10.26
C ALA A 31 4.79 0.47 10.03
N ALA A 32 3.83 0.30 10.93
CA ALA A 32 2.43 0.54 10.64
C ALA A 32 1.62 1.20 11.76
N GLY A 33 2.23 1.43 12.93
CA GLY A 33 1.57 1.91 14.15
C GLY A 33 0.95 3.31 14.03
N ILE A 34 -0.04 3.57 14.89
CA ILE A 34 -0.66 4.88 15.08
C ILE A 34 0.19 5.73 16.03
N THR A 35 0.39 7.01 15.71
CA THR A 35 1.23 7.94 16.50
C THR A 35 0.46 9.14 17.04
N GLY A 36 -0.85 9.24 16.76
CA GLY A 36 -1.66 10.39 17.11
C GLY A 36 -2.45 10.92 15.90
N HIS A 37 -2.41 12.23 15.73
CA HIS A 37 -3.00 12.92 14.59
C HIS A 37 -1.93 13.50 13.66
N ALA A 38 -2.20 13.49 12.36
CA ALA A 38 -1.51 14.38 11.43
C ALA A 38 -1.97 15.81 11.74
N LEU A 39 -1.02 16.74 11.92
CA LEU A 39 -1.35 18.12 12.31
C LEU A 39 -1.95 18.93 11.16
N LEU A 40 -1.65 18.54 9.91
CA LEU A 40 -2.20 19.12 8.69
C LEU A 40 -1.97 20.63 8.60
N ASP A 41 -0.72 21.07 8.82
CA ASP A 41 -0.27 22.48 8.73
C ASP A 41 -0.28 22.97 7.27
N LEU A 42 -1.48 23.11 6.69
CA LEU A 42 -1.73 23.39 5.28
C LEU A 42 -2.58 24.63 5.09
N ASN A 43 -2.50 25.21 3.89
CA ASN A 43 -3.38 26.31 3.50
C ASN A 43 -4.70 25.75 2.92
N PHE A 44 -5.77 25.93 3.69
CA PHE A 44 -7.11 25.44 3.37
C PHE A 44 -7.96 26.44 2.57
N ASP A 45 -7.43 27.61 2.24
CA ASP A 45 -8.11 28.55 1.35
C ASP A 45 -8.34 27.92 -0.03
N ALA A 46 -9.39 28.36 -0.71
CA ALA A 46 -9.69 27.92 -2.07
C ALA A 46 -8.45 28.11 -2.98
N ALA A 47 -8.21 27.11 -3.84
CA ALA A 47 -7.07 27.06 -4.77
C ALA A 47 -5.67 26.88 -4.13
N GLN A 48 -5.54 26.72 -2.81
CA GLN A 48 -4.23 26.58 -2.16
C GLN A 48 -3.81 25.12 -1.90
N GLY A 49 -4.66 24.16 -2.27
CA GLY A 49 -4.33 22.72 -2.30
C GLY A 49 -4.40 22.01 -0.94
N GLY A 50 -4.56 22.70 0.19
CA GLY A 50 -4.63 22.04 1.51
C GLY A 50 -5.78 21.04 1.63
N ALA A 51 -6.86 21.23 0.88
CA ALA A 51 -8.00 20.33 0.82
C ALA A 51 -7.72 18.99 0.12
N ILE A 52 -6.51 18.75 -0.40
CA ILE A 52 -6.11 17.45 -0.99
C ILE A 52 -6.12 16.33 0.06
N VAL A 53 -5.86 16.64 1.33
CA VAL A 53 -5.74 15.64 2.39
C VAL A 53 -7.02 14.85 2.61
N ALA A 54 -6.88 13.57 2.88
CA ALA A 54 -7.99 12.64 3.03
C ALA A 54 -8.34 12.33 4.49
N ARG A 55 -7.37 12.41 5.41
CA ARG A 55 -7.52 11.98 6.81
C ARG A 55 -6.67 12.83 7.75
N SER A 56 -6.86 12.64 9.06
CA SER A 56 -6.16 13.37 10.14
C SER A 56 -5.41 12.46 11.13
N LEU A 57 -5.25 11.17 10.83
CA LEU A 57 -4.53 10.25 11.72
C LEU A 57 -3.03 10.26 11.42
N GLY A 58 -2.19 10.08 12.45
CA GLY A 58 -0.75 9.93 12.32
C GLY A 58 -0.33 8.47 12.33
N ARG A 59 0.67 8.11 11.53
CA ARG A 59 1.33 6.80 11.55
C ARG A 59 2.83 6.93 11.78
N THR A 60 3.49 5.83 12.13
CA THR A 60 4.95 5.75 12.23
C THR A 60 5.67 5.95 10.90
N ILE A 61 4.96 5.78 9.79
CA ILE A 61 5.38 6.20 8.45
C ILE A 61 4.61 7.43 8.01
N ALA A 62 5.24 8.28 7.20
CA ALA A 62 4.52 9.34 6.51
C ALA A 62 3.65 8.77 5.39
N SER A 63 2.63 9.53 5.02
CA SER A 63 1.77 9.25 3.87
C SER A 63 1.36 10.59 3.29
N GLY A 64 1.62 10.77 2.00
CA GLY A 64 1.20 12.00 1.35
C GLY A 64 -0.33 12.07 1.30
N ASP A 65 -0.84 13.29 1.43
CA ASP A 65 -2.25 13.61 1.60
C ASP A 65 -2.93 12.89 2.80
N ALA A 66 -2.13 12.34 3.72
CA ALA A 66 -2.58 11.49 4.83
C ALA A 66 -3.51 10.34 4.40
N ILE A 67 -3.31 9.79 3.21
CA ILE A 67 -4.20 8.75 2.65
C ILE A 67 -4.01 7.41 3.35
N GLN A 68 -2.76 7.08 3.64
CA GLN A 68 -2.30 5.87 4.32
C GLN A 68 -2.70 4.62 3.54
N THR A 69 -2.31 4.56 2.26
CA THR A 69 -2.73 3.49 1.32
C THR A 69 -2.19 2.12 1.71
N VAL A 70 -1.00 2.08 2.31
CA VAL A 70 -0.29 0.82 2.59
C VAL A 70 -0.86 0.09 3.80
N SER A 71 -1.14 -1.19 3.59
CA SER A 71 -1.45 -2.19 4.62
C SER A 71 -0.25 -3.09 4.85
N LEU A 72 -0.16 -3.74 6.01
CA LEU A 72 0.91 -4.66 6.33
C LEU A 72 0.36 -6.07 6.50
N VAL A 73 0.98 -7.05 5.86
CA VAL A 73 0.79 -8.46 6.16
C VAL A 73 1.97 -8.95 6.99
N VAL A 74 1.69 -9.73 8.02
CA VAL A 74 2.68 -10.42 8.85
C VAL A 74 2.47 -11.92 8.72
N THR A 75 3.50 -12.66 8.35
CA THR A 75 3.41 -14.11 8.16
C THR A 75 4.59 -14.83 8.80
N ASN A 76 4.27 -15.81 9.64
CA ASN A 76 5.22 -16.63 10.38
C ASN A 76 4.80 -18.11 10.32
N ASP A 77 5.45 -18.98 11.10
CA ASP A 77 5.20 -20.42 11.02
C ASP A 77 3.79 -20.82 11.49
N ASP A 78 3.16 -20.03 12.36
CA ASP A 78 1.87 -20.35 12.98
C ASP A 78 0.69 -19.77 12.21
N ALA A 79 0.84 -18.56 11.65
CA ALA A 79 -0.25 -17.83 11.04
C ALA A 79 0.20 -16.72 10.08
N THR A 80 -0.77 -16.30 9.28
CA THR A 80 -0.69 -15.09 8.47
C THR A 80 -1.78 -14.12 8.91
N TYR A 81 -1.39 -12.87 9.10
CA TYR A 81 -2.24 -11.77 9.55
C TYR A 81 -2.23 -10.62 8.56
N VAL A 82 -3.37 -9.95 8.38
CA VAL A 82 -3.42 -8.58 7.89
C VAL A 82 -3.48 -7.65 9.10
N ILE A 83 -2.71 -6.55 9.06
CA ILE A 83 -2.74 -5.52 10.10
C ILE A 83 -3.70 -4.43 9.66
N LYS A 84 -4.73 -4.20 10.47
CA LYS A 84 -5.65 -3.08 10.33
C LYS A 84 -4.86 -1.78 10.34
N ARG A 85 -5.15 -0.91 9.38
CA ARG A 85 -4.67 0.46 9.40
C ARG A 85 -5.52 1.26 10.39
N PRO A 86 -5.02 2.40 10.90
CA PRO A 86 -5.79 3.23 11.84
C PRO A 86 -7.20 3.56 11.36
N GLN A 87 -7.37 3.84 10.06
CA GLN A 87 -8.67 4.12 9.46
C GLN A 87 -9.64 2.95 9.38
N ASP A 88 -9.18 1.71 9.60
CA ASP A 88 -10.03 0.51 9.58
C ASP A 88 -10.70 0.28 10.97
N PHE A 89 -10.43 1.15 11.94
CA PHE A 89 -11.12 1.19 13.22
C PHE A 89 -12.28 2.20 13.24
N LEU A 90 -13.23 2.00 14.16
CA LEU A 90 -14.25 3.00 14.42
C LEU A 90 -13.59 4.28 14.95
N PRO A 91 -14.04 5.48 14.55
CA PRO A 91 -13.48 6.74 15.05
C PRO A 91 -13.45 6.85 16.58
N SER A 92 -14.44 6.27 17.26
CA SER A 92 -14.53 6.25 18.73
C SER A 92 -13.43 5.43 19.43
N ALA A 93 -12.80 4.48 18.73
CA ALA A 93 -11.70 3.69 19.28
C ALA A 93 -10.34 4.40 19.17
N ILE A 94 -10.22 5.37 18.26
CA ILE A 94 -8.94 6.02 17.94
C ILE A 94 -8.25 6.65 19.17
N PRO A 95 -8.93 7.40 20.06
CA PRO A 95 -8.26 7.98 21.23
C PRO A 95 -7.60 6.93 22.12
N GLN A 96 -8.27 5.79 22.32
CA GLN A 96 -7.74 4.68 23.14
C GLN A 96 -6.51 4.04 22.48
N LEU A 97 -6.50 3.91 21.16
CA LEU A 97 -5.33 3.40 20.42
C LEU A 97 -4.14 4.35 20.52
N ILE A 98 -4.38 5.67 20.43
CA ILE A 98 -3.35 6.69 20.60
C ILE A 98 -2.78 6.64 22.03
N ASP A 99 -3.65 6.57 23.04
CA ASP A 99 -3.22 6.49 24.45
C ASP A 99 -2.40 5.23 24.72
N ALA A 100 -2.83 4.07 24.17
CA ALA A 100 -2.09 2.83 24.26
C ALA A 100 -0.71 2.93 23.60
N ALA A 101 -0.59 3.64 22.46
CA ALA A 101 0.70 3.88 21.81
C ALA A 101 1.61 4.75 22.67
N HIS A 102 1.09 5.84 23.26
CA HIS A 102 1.85 6.72 24.15
C HIS A 102 2.31 6.04 25.44
N GLN A 103 1.55 5.06 25.93
CA GLN A 103 1.90 4.25 27.10
C GLN A 103 2.87 3.10 26.78
N GLY A 104 3.21 2.88 25.50
CA GLY A 104 4.07 1.77 25.09
C GLY A 104 3.39 0.40 25.09
N ASN A 105 2.06 0.34 25.06
CA ASN A 105 1.28 -0.91 25.08
C ASN A 105 1.24 -1.59 23.68
N TYR A 106 2.40 -1.76 23.05
CA TYR A 106 2.49 -2.19 21.65
C TYR A 106 1.97 -3.61 21.41
N THR A 107 2.20 -4.54 22.34
CA THR A 107 1.69 -5.92 22.25
C THR A 107 0.17 -5.95 22.19
N GLU A 108 -0.50 -5.13 23.00
CA GLU A 108 -1.96 -5.04 22.98
C GLU A 108 -2.47 -4.39 21.70
N LEU A 109 -1.82 -3.32 21.23
CA LEU A 109 -2.11 -2.71 19.93
C LEU A 109 -1.98 -3.72 18.79
N TYR A 110 -0.93 -4.55 18.81
CA TYR A 110 -0.72 -5.60 17.81
C TYR A 110 -1.85 -6.63 17.83
N ARG A 111 -2.27 -7.09 19.01
CA ARG A 111 -3.40 -8.03 19.16
C ARG A 111 -4.71 -7.45 18.63
N GLN A 112 -5.01 -6.18 18.93
CA GLN A 112 -6.22 -5.51 18.45
C GLN A 112 -6.20 -5.22 16.95
N SER A 113 -5.01 -5.03 16.38
CA SER A 113 -4.85 -4.65 14.98
C SER A 113 -4.71 -5.83 14.02
N ARG A 114 -4.28 -7.00 14.49
CA ARG A 114 -4.05 -8.15 13.61
C ARG A 114 -5.32 -8.97 13.39
N ILE A 115 -5.63 -9.24 12.12
CA ILE A 115 -6.72 -10.14 11.72
C ILE A 115 -6.07 -11.37 11.10
N LYS A 116 -6.32 -12.55 11.67
CA LYS A 116 -5.81 -13.81 11.12
C LYS A 116 -6.52 -14.14 9.82
N ILE A 117 -5.76 -14.29 8.74
CA ILE A 117 -6.29 -14.62 7.41
C ILE A 117 -5.91 -16.02 6.94
N LYS A 118 -4.85 -16.62 7.52
CA LYS A 118 -4.41 -17.98 7.18
C LYS A 118 -3.79 -18.68 8.39
N HIS A 119 -3.89 -20.00 8.42
CA HIS A 119 -3.03 -20.83 9.27
C HIS A 119 -1.68 -21.02 8.58
N GLY A 120 -0.60 -20.91 9.36
CA GLY A 120 0.76 -21.00 8.88
C GLY A 120 1.20 -19.87 7.95
N ARG A 121 2.39 -20.06 7.41
CA ARG A 121 3.06 -19.12 6.52
C ARG A 121 2.41 -19.08 5.14
N ALA A 122 2.16 -17.88 4.64
CA ALA A 122 1.81 -17.61 3.26
C ALA A 122 3.06 -17.12 2.53
N ALA A 123 3.40 -17.76 1.41
CA ALA A 123 4.51 -17.32 0.58
C ALA A 123 4.33 -17.80 -0.87
N PRO A 124 4.78 -17.01 -1.87
CA PRO A 124 4.92 -17.50 -3.23
C PRO A 124 6.05 -18.54 -3.33
N PRO A 125 6.13 -19.30 -4.43
CA PRO A 125 7.26 -20.19 -4.69
C PRO A 125 8.62 -19.44 -4.69
N LEU A 126 9.70 -20.12 -4.29
CA LEU A 126 11.07 -19.58 -4.34
C LEU A 126 11.83 -19.91 -5.63
N VAL A 127 11.12 -20.37 -6.67
CA VAL A 127 11.76 -20.71 -7.96
C VAL A 127 12.23 -19.44 -8.68
N PRO A 128 13.24 -19.52 -9.58
CA PRO A 128 13.72 -18.36 -10.33
C PRO A 128 12.58 -17.57 -10.98
N PHE A 129 12.75 -16.25 -11.08
CA PHE A 129 11.73 -15.24 -11.44
C PHE A 129 10.67 -14.92 -10.38
N PHE A 130 10.30 -15.86 -9.48
CA PHE A 130 9.53 -15.49 -8.30
C PHE A 130 10.40 -14.86 -7.22
N ASN A 131 11.69 -15.18 -7.15
CA ASN A 131 12.60 -14.41 -6.31
C ASN A 131 13.99 -14.31 -6.92
N VAL A 132 14.79 -13.40 -6.37
CA VAL A 132 16.21 -13.30 -6.69
C VAL A 132 16.93 -14.46 -5.99
N ASN A 133 17.79 -15.17 -6.73
CA ASN A 133 18.45 -16.39 -6.26
C ASN A 133 19.18 -16.22 -4.92
N VAL A 134 19.69 -15.03 -4.62
CA VAL A 134 20.40 -14.71 -3.37
C VAL A 134 19.55 -14.93 -2.11
N ASN A 135 18.22 -14.79 -2.22
CA ASN A 135 17.33 -14.92 -1.07
C ASN A 135 16.94 -16.37 -0.78
N ARG A 136 17.08 -17.27 -1.77
CA ARG A 136 16.48 -18.62 -1.75
C ARG A 136 16.94 -19.50 -0.59
N TRP A 137 18.13 -19.25 -0.04
CA TRP A 137 18.68 -20.08 1.04
C TRP A 137 18.02 -19.80 2.40
N SER A 138 17.54 -18.58 2.66
CA SER A 138 17.04 -18.14 3.96
C SER A 138 15.62 -17.56 3.94
N LEU A 139 15.10 -17.18 2.78
CA LEU A 139 13.76 -16.59 2.66
C LEU A 139 12.68 -17.62 3.03
N TYR A 140 11.73 -17.20 3.88
CA TYR A 140 10.62 -17.98 4.44
C TYR A 140 11.05 -19.19 5.29
N THR A 141 12.27 -19.18 5.81
CA THR A 141 12.75 -20.28 6.65
C THR A 141 12.02 -20.30 8.00
N PRO A 142 11.85 -21.49 8.61
CA PRO A 142 11.24 -21.60 9.94
C PRO A 142 11.94 -20.72 10.98
N GLY A 143 11.18 -20.23 11.96
CA GLY A 143 11.62 -19.33 13.03
C GLY A 143 11.71 -17.86 12.62
N THR A 144 11.44 -17.50 11.36
CA THR A 144 11.48 -16.11 10.90
C THR A 144 10.08 -15.49 10.80
N THR A 145 9.98 -14.17 10.89
CA THR A 145 8.73 -13.45 10.61
C THR A 145 8.92 -12.61 9.36
N TYR A 146 7.94 -12.65 8.46
CA TYR A 146 7.96 -11.93 7.20
C TYR A 146 6.88 -10.84 7.17
N PHE A 147 7.30 -9.66 6.75
CA PHE A 147 6.50 -8.43 6.71
C PHE A 147 6.34 -8.01 5.25
N LEU A 148 5.10 -8.00 4.76
CA LEU A 148 4.78 -7.66 3.38
C LEU A 148 3.86 -6.43 3.33
N PRO A 149 4.39 -5.26 2.95
CA PRO A 149 3.59 -4.10 2.60
C PRO A 149 2.75 -4.34 1.34
N ILE A 150 1.47 -3.94 1.37
CA ILE A 150 0.53 -4.00 0.25
C ILE A 150 -0.11 -2.62 0.08
N ASN A 151 0.11 -1.96 -1.06
CA ASN A 151 -0.64 -0.75 -1.41
C ASN A 151 -1.93 -1.10 -2.15
N GLU A 152 -2.97 -0.33 -1.86
CA GLU A 152 -4.18 -0.18 -2.66
C GLU A 152 -4.06 1.16 -3.41
N LEU A 153 -4.06 1.13 -4.75
CA LEU A 153 -3.70 2.29 -5.58
C LEU A 153 -4.86 3.26 -5.83
N THR A 154 -6.08 2.77 -5.83
CA THR A 154 -7.22 3.47 -6.43
C THR A 154 -7.73 4.62 -5.58
N PHE A 155 -7.65 4.55 -4.25
CA PHE A 155 -8.02 5.70 -3.41
C PHE A 155 -7.13 6.91 -3.70
N MET A 156 -5.80 6.73 -3.67
CA MET A 156 -4.85 7.80 -3.98
C MET A 156 -5.05 8.31 -5.40
N TYR A 157 -5.29 7.39 -6.34
CA TYR A 157 -5.53 7.78 -7.72
C TYR A 157 -6.74 8.71 -7.82
N ILE A 158 -7.90 8.31 -7.30
CA ILE A 158 -9.12 9.11 -7.37
C ILE A 158 -8.97 10.43 -6.60
N ASN A 159 -8.35 10.42 -5.41
CA ASN A 159 -8.10 11.64 -4.65
C ASN A 159 -7.22 12.63 -5.41
N GLY A 160 -6.15 12.14 -6.04
CA GLY A 160 -5.28 12.95 -6.90
C GLY A 160 -5.99 13.47 -8.14
N LEU A 161 -6.91 12.69 -8.74
CA LEU A 161 -7.71 13.14 -9.88
C LEU A 161 -8.60 14.34 -9.54
N LEU A 162 -9.20 14.36 -8.35
CA LEU A 162 -9.98 15.49 -7.86
C LEU A 162 -9.12 16.76 -7.75
N GLU A 163 -7.84 16.64 -7.42
CA GLU A 163 -6.92 17.77 -7.38
C GLU A 163 -6.47 18.21 -8.78
N VAL A 164 -6.06 17.28 -9.64
CA VAL A 164 -5.51 17.66 -10.94
C VAL A 164 -6.57 18.12 -11.94
N PHE A 165 -7.82 17.69 -11.78
CA PHE A 165 -8.95 18.12 -12.62
C PHE A 165 -9.71 19.33 -12.07
N ASN A 166 -9.27 19.95 -10.98
CA ASN A 166 -9.88 21.19 -10.51
C ASN A 166 -9.65 22.36 -11.47
N GLU A 167 -10.40 23.44 -11.32
CA GLU A 167 -10.34 24.64 -12.18
C GLU A 167 -9.00 25.38 -12.12
N HIS A 168 -8.21 25.16 -11.07
CA HIS A 168 -6.95 25.85 -10.84
C HIS A 168 -5.77 25.12 -11.50
N THR A 169 -5.70 23.80 -11.29
CA THR A 169 -4.71 22.90 -11.91
C THR A 169 -5.08 22.61 -13.35
N GLY A 170 -6.32 22.23 -13.64
CA GLY A 170 -6.88 22.11 -14.98
C GLY A 170 -6.10 21.16 -15.89
N ALA A 171 -5.60 20.04 -15.36
CA ALA A 171 -4.86 19.06 -16.15
C ALA A 171 -5.77 18.36 -17.17
N PHE A 172 -5.25 18.10 -18.37
CA PHE A 172 -5.98 17.37 -19.41
C PHE A 172 -5.26 16.06 -19.73
N VAL A 173 -5.95 14.93 -19.58
CA VAL A 173 -5.32 13.61 -19.76
C VAL A 173 -5.73 12.98 -21.09
N VAL A 174 -4.73 12.52 -21.82
CA VAL A 174 -4.88 11.77 -23.08
C VAL A 174 -4.43 10.33 -22.90
N ASP A 175 -5.06 9.42 -23.64
CA ASP A 175 -4.74 8.00 -23.63
C ASP A 175 -3.82 7.64 -24.80
N GLU A 176 -2.54 7.50 -24.50
CA GLU A 176 -1.46 7.11 -25.41
C GLU A 176 -1.64 5.71 -26.02
N ARG A 177 -2.29 4.76 -25.32
CA ARG A 177 -2.68 3.44 -25.86
C ARG A 177 -3.90 3.53 -26.78
N ALA A 178 -4.55 4.68 -26.82
CA ALA A 178 -5.70 4.98 -27.67
C ALA A 178 -5.42 6.06 -28.70
N ASN A 179 -4.18 6.20 -29.19
CA ASN A 179 -3.79 7.26 -30.14
C ASN A 179 -4.00 8.67 -29.58
N PHE A 180 -3.65 8.88 -28.30
CA PHE A 180 -3.74 10.16 -27.60
C PHE A 180 -5.15 10.78 -27.62
N GLN A 181 -6.20 9.94 -27.63
CA GLN A 181 -7.57 10.43 -27.51
C GLN A 181 -7.80 11.01 -26.10
N PRO A 182 -8.68 12.02 -25.95
CA PRO A 182 -9.10 12.49 -24.63
C PRO A 182 -9.65 11.33 -23.81
N ALA A 183 -9.06 11.04 -22.66
CA ALA A 183 -9.40 9.89 -21.82
C ALA A 183 -10.75 10.12 -21.10
N GLY A 184 -11.85 10.19 -21.85
CA GLY A 184 -13.19 10.59 -21.35
C GLY A 184 -13.36 12.10 -21.18
N LEU A 185 -12.28 12.89 -21.30
CA LEU A 185 -12.26 14.30 -20.90
C LEU A 185 -12.66 15.30 -21.98
N LYS A 186 -13.04 14.84 -23.18
CA LYS A 186 -13.25 15.69 -24.37
C LYS A 186 -14.20 16.87 -24.13
N GLN A 187 -15.27 16.69 -23.37
CA GLN A 187 -16.26 17.74 -23.10
C GLN A 187 -15.82 18.75 -22.04
N PHE A 188 -14.79 18.43 -21.26
CA PHE A 188 -14.23 19.30 -20.23
C PHE A 188 -13.04 20.11 -20.75
N SER A 189 -12.66 19.95 -22.03
CA SER A 189 -11.54 20.67 -22.63
C SER A 189 -11.86 22.16 -22.78
N ARG A 190 -10.85 23.01 -22.55
CA ARG A 190 -10.96 24.47 -22.66
C ARG A 190 -11.30 24.90 -24.08
N SER A 191 -10.76 24.21 -25.08
CA SER A 191 -11.15 24.39 -26.49
C SER A 191 -12.64 24.16 -26.78
N ARG A 192 -13.38 23.54 -25.85
CA ARG A 192 -14.80 23.22 -25.96
C ARG A 192 -15.65 23.88 -24.87
N GLY A 193 -15.09 24.88 -24.18
CA GLY A 193 -15.79 25.62 -23.13
C GLY A 193 -15.74 25.00 -21.73
N GLY A 194 -14.97 23.93 -21.54
CA GLY A 194 -14.67 23.38 -20.21
C GLY A 194 -13.48 24.08 -19.53
N HIS A 195 -13.05 23.55 -18.38
CA HIS A 195 -11.99 24.14 -17.56
C HIS A 195 -10.62 23.46 -17.70
N LEU A 196 -10.54 22.27 -18.32
CA LEU A 196 -9.28 21.53 -18.46
C LEU A 196 -8.46 22.04 -19.65
N ILE A 197 -7.17 22.30 -19.44
CA ILE A 197 -6.30 22.96 -20.42
C ILE A 197 -5.71 21.92 -21.38
N ASP A 198 -6.34 21.80 -22.55
CA ASP A 198 -6.02 20.79 -23.56
C ASP A 198 -4.96 21.23 -24.60
N ASN A 199 -4.32 22.38 -24.40
CA ASN A 199 -3.18 22.81 -25.21
C ASN A 199 -1.90 22.09 -24.75
N PRO A 200 -1.26 21.24 -25.57
CA PRO A 200 -0.04 20.51 -25.19
C PRO A 200 1.13 21.42 -24.78
N ALA A 201 1.21 22.63 -25.32
CA ALA A 201 2.26 23.59 -24.98
C ALA A 201 2.11 24.19 -23.57
N SER A 202 0.99 23.94 -22.87
CA SER A 202 0.73 24.49 -21.53
C SER A 202 1.49 23.79 -20.40
N GLY A 203 2.07 22.61 -20.66
CA GLY A 203 2.63 21.73 -19.61
C GLY A 203 1.58 21.05 -18.72
N ARG A 204 0.28 21.20 -19.02
CA ARG A 204 -0.84 20.62 -18.25
C ARG A 204 -1.51 19.44 -18.96
N VAL A 205 -0.96 19.00 -20.09
CA VAL A 205 -1.42 17.79 -20.78
C VAL A 205 -0.58 16.60 -20.31
N LEU A 206 -1.24 15.57 -19.79
CA LEU A 206 -0.61 14.34 -19.27
C LEU A 206 -1.09 13.11 -20.05
N THR A 207 -0.28 12.06 -20.04
CA THR A 207 -0.69 10.73 -20.52
C THR A 207 -1.27 9.90 -19.37
N VAL A 208 -2.08 8.88 -19.67
CA VAL A 208 -2.58 7.92 -18.67
C VAL A 208 -1.39 7.26 -17.98
N GLN A 209 -0.41 6.78 -18.74
CA GLN A 209 0.81 6.19 -18.19
C GLN A 209 1.52 7.13 -17.21
N ARG A 210 1.72 8.41 -17.58
CA ARG A 210 2.44 9.35 -16.71
C ARG A 210 1.71 9.54 -15.38
N LEU A 211 0.39 9.66 -15.44
CA LEU A 211 -0.44 9.83 -14.26
C LEU A 211 -0.39 8.59 -13.34
N GLU A 212 -0.52 7.38 -13.90
CA GLU A 212 -0.43 6.15 -13.12
C GLU A 212 0.98 5.89 -12.58
N THR A 213 2.03 6.29 -13.29
CA THR A 213 3.41 6.28 -12.77
C THR A 213 3.52 7.18 -11.55
N MET A 214 3.00 8.41 -11.59
CA MET A 214 3.03 9.32 -10.43
C MET A 214 2.33 8.72 -9.21
N VAL A 215 1.15 8.13 -9.40
CA VAL A 215 0.41 7.44 -8.32
C VAL A 215 1.26 6.29 -7.75
N THR A 216 1.83 5.48 -8.62
CA THR A 216 2.61 4.29 -8.23
C THR A 216 3.87 4.67 -7.47
N GLU A 217 4.63 5.66 -7.95
CA GLU A 217 5.83 6.17 -7.28
C GLU A 217 5.49 6.70 -5.89
N PHE A 218 4.41 7.47 -5.78
CA PHE A 218 3.96 8.07 -4.53
C PHE A 218 3.61 7.02 -3.47
N VAL A 219 2.79 6.03 -3.82
CA VAL A 219 2.40 4.99 -2.84
C VAL A 219 3.55 4.03 -2.51
N THR A 220 4.51 3.86 -3.43
CA THR A 220 5.69 3.00 -3.20
C THR A 220 6.60 3.61 -2.13
N ALA A 221 6.66 4.93 -2.02
CA ALA A 221 7.41 5.61 -0.96
C ALA A 221 6.93 5.17 0.43
N GLU A 222 5.63 4.90 0.61
CA GLU A 222 5.09 4.38 1.87
C GLU A 222 5.69 3.00 2.21
N GLN A 223 5.81 2.08 1.24
CA GLN A 223 6.47 0.78 1.47
C GLN A 223 7.94 0.97 1.86
N GLY A 224 8.66 1.86 1.17
CA GLY A 224 10.06 2.15 1.47
C GLY A 224 10.27 2.61 2.91
N MET A 225 9.40 3.50 3.41
CA MET A 225 9.44 3.95 4.81
C MET A 225 9.12 2.82 5.80
N MET A 226 8.18 1.92 5.49
CA MET A 226 7.93 0.74 6.32
C MET A 226 9.18 -0.13 6.45
N LEU A 227 9.84 -0.41 5.32
CA LEU A 227 11.05 -1.23 5.29
C LEU A 227 12.20 -0.58 6.05
N GLN A 228 12.37 0.73 5.90
CA GLN A 228 13.38 1.48 6.66
C GLN A 228 13.12 1.36 8.18
N ASN A 229 11.87 1.56 8.61
CA ASN A 229 11.51 1.44 10.03
C ASN A 229 11.68 0.02 10.56
N LEU A 230 11.32 -1.00 9.77
CA LEU A 230 11.55 -2.42 10.11
C LEU A 230 13.03 -2.72 10.30
N GLY A 231 13.90 -2.23 9.39
CA GLY A 231 15.35 -2.39 9.51
C GLY A 231 15.91 -1.72 10.77
N LEU A 232 15.50 -0.48 11.05
CA LEU A 232 15.92 0.25 12.26
C LEU A 232 15.45 -0.44 13.54
N MET A 233 14.20 -0.91 13.57
CA MET A 233 13.66 -1.62 14.73
C MET A 233 14.31 -2.99 14.91
N ALA A 234 14.54 -3.75 13.84
CA ALA A 234 15.28 -5.01 13.91
C ALA A 234 16.68 -4.80 14.52
N GLN A 235 17.41 -3.79 14.06
CA GLN A 235 18.71 -3.43 14.63
C GLN A 235 18.61 -3.03 16.11
N ALA A 236 17.61 -2.24 16.48
CA ALA A 236 17.41 -1.81 17.87
C ALA A 236 17.14 -3.00 18.80
N LEU A 237 16.37 -3.98 18.32
CA LEU A 237 16.08 -5.22 19.03
C LEU A 237 17.27 -6.18 19.07
N GLY A 238 18.28 -6.03 18.20
CA GLY A 238 19.37 -6.99 18.04
C GLY A 238 18.99 -8.20 17.19
N LEU A 239 17.99 -8.04 16.31
CA LEU A 239 17.53 -9.05 15.37
C LEU A 239 18.24 -8.91 14.02
N GLY A 240 18.41 -10.02 13.32
CA GLY A 240 18.78 -10.02 11.92
C GLY A 240 17.58 -9.70 11.04
N GLY A 241 17.80 -8.99 9.94
CA GLY A 241 16.77 -8.82 8.93
C GLY A 241 17.27 -8.27 7.61
N PHE A 242 16.51 -8.51 6.55
CA PHE A 242 16.84 -8.00 5.22
C PHE A 242 15.59 -7.74 4.38
N PRO A 243 15.59 -6.68 3.55
CA PRO A 243 14.57 -6.50 2.53
C PRO A 243 14.83 -7.42 1.34
N ASN A 244 13.76 -7.86 0.68
CA ASN A 244 13.86 -8.71 -0.50
C ASN A 244 12.82 -8.36 -1.56
N PHE A 245 13.10 -8.77 -2.79
CA PHE A 245 12.18 -8.63 -3.91
C PHE A 245 10.85 -9.33 -3.62
N ALA A 246 9.77 -8.57 -3.67
CA ALA A 246 8.40 -9.05 -3.51
C ALA A 246 7.48 -8.58 -4.64
N GLU A 247 8.01 -7.90 -5.66
CA GLU A 247 7.23 -7.44 -6.80
C GLU A 247 6.78 -8.64 -7.63
N HIS A 248 5.54 -9.08 -7.38
CA HIS A 248 4.89 -10.15 -8.11
C HIS A 248 3.57 -9.64 -8.64
N GLU A 249 3.31 -9.93 -9.92
CA GLU A 249 2.04 -9.57 -10.55
C GLU A 249 0.85 -10.20 -9.82
N TYR A 250 1.00 -11.46 -9.36
CA TYR A 250 -0.07 -12.22 -8.70
C TYR A 250 0.40 -13.21 -7.63
N GLY A 251 1.68 -13.60 -7.59
CA GLY A 251 2.16 -14.69 -6.74
C GLY A 251 1.89 -14.50 -5.24
N TRP A 252 2.16 -13.29 -4.72
CA TRP A 252 1.83 -12.96 -3.32
C TRP A 252 0.34 -12.95 -3.06
N PHE A 253 -0.43 -12.34 -3.95
CA PHE A 253 -1.88 -12.23 -3.80
C PHE A 253 -2.55 -13.61 -3.81
N GLN A 254 -2.08 -14.53 -4.65
CA GLN A 254 -2.52 -15.93 -4.63
C GLN A 254 -2.14 -16.64 -3.33
N ALA A 255 -0.91 -16.45 -2.84
CA ALA A 255 -0.47 -17.08 -1.58
C ALA A 255 -1.30 -16.61 -0.37
N LEU A 256 -1.77 -15.36 -0.41
CA LEU A 256 -2.61 -14.72 0.59
C LEU A 256 -4.12 -14.95 0.39
N ASP A 257 -4.51 -15.78 -0.58
CA ASP A 257 -5.90 -16.08 -0.92
C ASP A 257 -6.74 -14.82 -1.26
N PHE A 258 -6.13 -13.84 -1.94
CA PHE A 258 -6.89 -12.71 -2.51
C PHE A 258 -7.94 -13.22 -3.50
N ARG A 259 -9.06 -12.50 -3.59
CA ARG A 259 -9.95 -12.60 -4.74
C ARG A 259 -9.17 -12.19 -5.99
N MET A 260 -9.11 -13.10 -6.95
CA MET A 260 -8.44 -12.88 -8.23
C MET A 260 -9.49 -12.76 -9.34
N ASN A 261 -9.24 -11.86 -10.28
CA ASN A 261 -9.86 -11.88 -11.61
C ASN A 261 -8.82 -12.30 -12.64
N GLU A 262 -9.26 -12.54 -13.86
CA GLU A 262 -8.39 -12.84 -14.99
C GLU A 262 -8.80 -12.06 -16.22
N MET A 263 -7.82 -11.72 -17.07
CA MET A 263 -8.08 -11.15 -18.39
C MET A 263 -7.04 -11.61 -19.40
N PRO A 264 -7.37 -11.69 -20.70
CA PRO A 264 -6.39 -12.01 -21.72
C PRO A 264 -5.23 -11.02 -21.71
N VAL A 265 -3.99 -11.49 -21.87
CA VAL A 265 -2.76 -10.67 -21.83
C VAL A 265 -2.80 -9.51 -22.83
N GLY A 266 -3.45 -9.67 -23.97
CA GLY A 266 -3.65 -8.57 -24.92
C GLY A 266 -4.53 -7.45 -24.36
N ASN A 267 -5.51 -7.74 -23.50
CA ASN A 267 -6.27 -6.74 -22.77
C ASN A 267 -5.42 -6.15 -21.63
N TYR A 268 -4.72 -7.02 -20.89
CA TYR A 268 -3.86 -6.66 -19.77
C TYR A 268 -2.80 -5.61 -20.15
N LEU A 269 -2.11 -5.85 -21.27
CA LEU A 269 -1.08 -4.97 -21.81
C LEU A 269 -1.64 -3.79 -22.61
N GLY A 270 -2.97 -3.69 -22.74
CA GLY A 270 -3.61 -2.60 -23.48
C GLY A 270 -3.39 -2.64 -25.00
N ALA A 271 -3.17 -3.83 -25.59
CA ALA A 271 -2.96 -3.98 -27.02
C ALA A 271 -4.20 -3.51 -27.82
N ASN A 272 -4.02 -3.07 -29.06
CA ASN A 272 -5.16 -2.70 -29.92
C ASN A 272 -5.92 -3.96 -30.44
N ARG A 273 -7.10 -3.77 -31.03
CA ARG A 273 -7.97 -4.87 -31.49
C ARG A 273 -7.28 -5.80 -32.50
N LEU A 274 -6.51 -5.24 -33.44
CA LEU A 274 -5.80 -6.02 -34.46
C LEU A 274 -4.73 -6.90 -33.81
N THR A 275 -3.90 -6.33 -32.94
CA THR A 275 -2.86 -7.06 -32.20
C THR A 275 -3.48 -8.18 -31.35
N ARG A 276 -4.59 -7.91 -30.66
CA ARG A 276 -5.30 -8.94 -29.88
C ARG A 276 -5.80 -10.09 -30.75
N ALA A 277 -6.39 -9.79 -31.91
CA ALA A 277 -6.88 -10.82 -32.83
C ALA A 277 -5.73 -11.74 -33.30
N VAL A 278 -4.57 -11.16 -33.64
CA VAL A 278 -3.37 -11.92 -34.01
C VAL A 278 -2.87 -12.77 -32.83
N MET A 279 -2.81 -12.22 -31.61
CA MET A 279 -2.38 -12.97 -30.43
C MET A 279 -3.31 -14.16 -30.14
N THR A 280 -4.62 -13.98 -30.27
CA THR A 280 -5.61 -15.04 -30.09
C THR A 280 -5.43 -16.13 -31.15
N LEU A 281 -5.29 -15.76 -32.42
CA LEU A 281 -5.08 -16.72 -33.52
C LEU A 281 -3.82 -17.55 -33.33
N LEU A 282 -2.75 -16.94 -32.80
CA LEU A 282 -1.49 -17.60 -32.51
C LEU A 282 -1.48 -18.38 -31.18
N GLY A 283 -2.59 -18.42 -30.43
CA GLY A 283 -2.65 -19.08 -29.12
C GLY A 283 -1.79 -18.40 -28.03
N ARG A 284 -1.41 -17.14 -28.24
CA ARG A 284 -0.53 -16.35 -27.34
C ARG A 284 -1.29 -15.38 -26.44
N ASN A 285 -2.62 -15.37 -26.51
CA ASN A 285 -3.47 -14.49 -25.70
C ASN A 285 -3.94 -15.19 -24.41
N GLN A 286 -2.98 -15.66 -23.61
CA GLN A 286 -3.26 -16.36 -22.35
C GLN A 286 -3.86 -15.42 -21.30
N HIS A 287 -4.59 -15.98 -20.33
CA HIS A 287 -5.17 -15.21 -19.24
C HIS A 287 -4.12 -14.89 -18.19
N VAL A 288 -4.10 -13.63 -17.76
CA VAL A 288 -3.25 -13.12 -16.68
C VAL A 288 -4.13 -12.88 -15.47
N PRO A 289 -3.85 -13.55 -14.33
CA PRO A 289 -4.57 -13.30 -13.10
C PRO A 289 -4.11 -11.99 -12.46
N TYR A 290 -5.01 -11.31 -11.77
CA TYR A 290 -4.71 -10.10 -11.01
C TYR A 290 -5.61 -9.97 -9.79
N ALA A 291 -5.08 -9.40 -8.72
CA ALA A 291 -5.78 -9.25 -7.45
C ALA A 291 -6.84 -8.15 -7.52
N VAL A 292 -8.01 -8.42 -6.96
CA VAL A 292 -9.13 -7.46 -6.89
C VAL A 292 -9.65 -7.22 -5.48
N GLY A 293 -9.28 -8.02 -4.49
CA GLY A 293 -9.57 -7.71 -3.08
C GLY A 293 -9.17 -8.84 -2.14
N LEU A 294 -9.19 -8.56 -0.83
CA LEU A 294 -8.95 -9.53 0.23
C LEU A 294 -10.18 -9.58 1.14
N GLU A 295 -10.75 -10.76 1.27
CA GLU A 295 -11.94 -11.02 2.08
C GLU A 295 -11.68 -12.21 3.02
N ARG A 296 -12.26 -12.17 4.21
CA ARG A 296 -12.21 -13.31 5.14
C ARG A 296 -13.49 -13.42 5.95
N ASP A 297 -14.08 -14.61 5.94
CA ASP A 297 -15.28 -14.93 6.71
C ASP A 297 -16.43 -13.92 6.48
N GLY A 298 -16.60 -13.50 5.22
CA GLY A 298 -17.62 -12.53 4.80
C GLY A 298 -17.25 -11.06 5.05
N ASN A 299 -16.10 -10.76 5.64
CA ASN A 299 -15.62 -9.40 5.87
C ASN A 299 -14.64 -8.98 4.77
N VAL A 300 -14.83 -7.79 4.23
CA VAL A 300 -13.88 -7.17 3.30
C VAL A 300 -12.75 -6.54 4.11
N LEU A 301 -11.53 -7.04 3.91
CA LEU A 301 -10.34 -6.58 4.63
C LEU A 301 -9.58 -5.53 3.82
N LEU A 302 -9.42 -5.76 2.52
CA LEU A 302 -8.83 -4.82 1.58
C LEU A 302 -9.65 -4.80 0.29
N GLN A 303 -10.09 -3.62 -0.14
CA GLN A 303 -10.82 -3.43 -1.38
C GLN A 303 -10.33 -2.20 -2.14
N PRO A 304 -10.36 -2.23 -3.47
CA PRO A 304 -10.15 -1.06 -4.29
C PRO A 304 -11.47 -0.29 -4.50
N TYR A 305 -11.32 0.98 -4.86
CA TYR A 305 -12.36 1.91 -5.29
C TYR A 305 -12.63 1.72 -6.78
N CYS A 306 -13.13 0.53 -7.14
CA CYS A 306 -13.61 0.17 -8.46
C CYS A 306 -14.53 -1.06 -8.39
N PRO A 307 -15.19 -1.46 -9.49
CA PRO A 307 -15.91 -2.72 -9.55
C PRO A 307 -15.03 -3.94 -9.21
N PRO A 308 -15.56 -4.95 -8.51
CA PRO A 308 -16.97 -5.13 -8.15
C PRO A 308 -17.39 -4.54 -6.79
N TYR A 309 -16.47 -3.98 -6.00
CA TYR A 309 -16.79 -3.44 -4.66
C TYR A 309 -17.62 -2.17 -4.73
N TYR A 310 -17.46 -1.41 -5.81
CA TYR A 310 -18.33 -0.30 -6.18
C TYR A 310 -19.02 -0.62 -7.51
N PRO A 311 -20.34 -0.46 -7.64
CA PRO A 311 -21.07 -0.89 -8.83
C PRO A 311 -20.67 -0.12 -10.09
N THR A 312 -20.18 1.11 -9.94
CA THR A 312 -19.72 1.98 -11.03
C THR A 312 -18.48 2.75 -10.57
N MET A 313 -17.70 3.30 -11.51
CA MET A 313 -16.62 4.21 -11.14
C MET A 313 -17.16 5.52 -10.59
N LYS A 314 -18.37 5.93 -10.98
CA LYS A 314 -19.07 7.03 -10.31
C LYS A 314 -19.23 6.78 -8.80
N ALA A 315 -19.76 5.62 -8.41
CA ALA A 315 -19.95 5.27 -7.01
C ALA A 315 -18.62 5.19 -6.24
N ALA A 316 -17.55 4.73 -6.91
CA ALA A 316 -16.21 4.75 -6.34
C ALA A 316 -15.69 6.16 -6.08
N VAL A 317 -15.88 7.09 -7.03
CA VAL A 317 -15.51 8.50 -6.88
C VAL A 317 -16.29 9.18 -5.76
N GLU A 318 -17.60 8.94 -5.70
CA GLU A 318 -18.46 9.44 -4.62
C GLU A 318 -17.98 8.93 -3.26
N ALA A 319 -17.59 7.66 -3.15
CA ALA A 319 -17.07 7.11 -1.90
C ALA A 319 -15.75 7.74 -1.44
N VAL A 320 -14.85 8.08 -2.38
CA VAL A 320 -13.61 8.82 -2.04
C VAL A 320 -13.93 10.25 -1.59
N ILE A 321 -14.89 10.91 -2.25
CA ILE A 321 -15.37 12.24 -1.84
C ILE A 321 -15.98 12.17 -0.44
N ASP A 322 -16.78 11.14 -0.14
CA ASP A 322 -17.46 10.97 1.15
C ASP A 322 -16.49 10.88 2.33
N VAL A 323 -15.31 10.30 2.13
CA VAL A 323 -14.25 10.26 3.17
C VAL A 323 -13.81 11.67 3.59
N LYS A 324 -13.89 12.65 2.68
CA LYS A 324 -13.46 14.04 2.91
C LYS A 324 -14.63 14.97 3.21
N TYR A 325 -15.72 14.83 2.48
CA TYR A 325 -16.83 15.78 2.41
C TYR A 325 -18.20 15.17 2.74
N GLY A 326 -18.27 13.86 3.01
CA GLY A 326 -19.50 13.22 3.48
C GLY A 326 -19.85 13.68 4.89
N ALA A 327 -21.01 13.27 5.41
CA ALA A 327 -21.47 13.70 6.74
C ALA A 327 -20.45 13.45 7.88
N GLN A 328 -19.67 12.38 7.78
CA GLN A 328 -18.58 12.02 8.70
C GLN A 328 -17.18 12.26 8.12
N GLY A 329 -17.09 12.95 6.98
CA GLY A 329 -15.83 13.23 6.31
C GLY A 329 -14.98 14.26 7.05
N LEU A 330 -13.66 14.24 6.77
CA LEU A 330 -12.66 15.08 7.46
C LEU A 330 -13.03 16.57 7.51
N PHE A 331 -13.58 17.13 6.43
CA PHE A 331 -13.92 18.56 6.33
C PHE A 331 -15.37 18.85 6.74
N ARG A 332 -16.09 17.88 7.29
CA ARG A 332 -17.47 18.01 7.77
C ARG A 332 -17.55 17.47 9.19
N GLY A 333 -18.51 16.60 9.51
CA GLY A 333 -18.69 16.08 10.88
C GLY A 333 -17.45 15.34 11.41
N GLY A 334 -16.65 14.74 10.53
CA GLY A 334 -15.42 14.04 10.90
C GLY A 334 -14.30 14.96 11.39
N ALA A 335 -14.38 16.27 11.15
CA ALA A 335 -13.41 17.25 11.66
C ALA A 335 -13.27 17.18 13.19
N GLN A 336 -14.33 16.78 13.90
CA GLN A 336 -14.33 16.61 15.36
C GLN A 336 -13.37 15.51 15.86
N ASN A 337 -12.95 14.60 14.96
CA ASN A 337 -11.97 13.55 15.25
C ASN A 337 -10.53 13.97 14.87
N SER A 338 -10.27 15.27 14.71
CA SER A 338 -8.94 15.84 14.42
C SER A 338 -8.30 16.42 15.68
N ALA A 339 -7.03 16.83 15.58
CA ALA A 339 -6.34 17.59 16.61
C ALA A 339 -6.59 19.12 16.54
N TRP A 340 -7.45 19.59 15.62
CA TRP A 340 -7.71 21.02 15.52
C TRP A 340 -8.49 21.54 16.72
N ARG A 341 -8.04 22.67 17.28
CA ARG A 341 -8.73 23.32 18.41
C ARG A 341 -10.12 23.83 18.05
N ASN A 342 -10.33 24.25 16.80
CA ASN A 342 -11.62 24.73 16.29
C ASN A 342 -11.99 24.02 14.97
N PRO A 343 -12.39 22.74 15.05
CA PRO A 343 -12.68 21.94 13.86
C PRO A 343 -13.90 22.47 13.09
N ALA A 344 -14.86 23.10 13.77
CA ALA A 344 -16.01 23.74 13.14
C ALA A 344 -15.61 24.89 12.21
N LYS A 345 -14.62 25.70 12.61
CA LYS A 345 -14.09 26.77 11.74
C LYS A 345 -13.47 26.19 10.47
N ILE A 346 -12.62 25.17 10.61
CA ILE A 346 -12.01 24.53 9.43
C ILE A 346 -13.08 23.93 8.51
N SER A 347 -14.07 23.25 9.08
CA SER A 347 -15.18 22.66 8.31
C SER A 347 -15.98 23.70 7.53
N ASN A 348 -16.20 24.89 8.09
CA ASN A 348 -16.94 25.98 7.44
C ASN A 348 -16.12 26.70 6.36
N ASP A 349 -14.81 26.82 6.57
CA ASP A 349 -13.93 27.59 5.68
C ASP A 349 -13.46 26.76 4.46
N VAL A 350 -13.37 25.43 4.59
CA VAL A 350 -12.97 24.54 3.48
C VAL A 350 -14.09 24.40 2.45
N ALA A 351 -13.83 24.94 1.26
CA ALA A 351 -14.73 24.87 0.11
C ALA A 351 -15.03 23.44 -0.34
N ASP A 352 -16.25 23.24 -0.86
CA ASP A 352 -16.64 22.01 -1.55
C ASP A 352 -15.86 21.81 -2.86
N ILE A 353 -15.76 20.55 -3.28
CA ILE A 353 -15.25 20.21 -4.61
C ILE A 353 -16.29 20.60 -5.66
N SER A 354 -15.86 21.29 -6.72
CA SER A 354 -16.78 21.75 -7.75
C SER A 354 -17.44 20.60 -8.51
N ALA A 355 -18.68 20.78 -8.93
CA ALA A 355 -19.41 19.79 -9.73
C ALA A 355 -18.69 19.45 -11.05
N ALA A 356 -17.99 20.44 -11.65
CA ALA A 356 -17.22 20.23 -12.87
C ALA A 356 -16.01 19.30 -12.64
N THR A 357 -15.32 19.45 -11.51
CA THR A 357 -14.22 18.58 -11.08
C THR A 357 -14.68 17.15 -10.84
N ILE A 358 -15.79 16.98 -10.11
CA ILE A 358 -16.39 15.66 -9.86
C ILE A 358 -16.76 15.00 -11.20
N ALA A 359 -17.45 15.73 -12.09
CA ALA A 359 -17.87 15.21 -13.38
C ALA A 359 -16.70 14.80 -14.28
N ALA A 360 -15.61 15.59 -14.32
CA ALA A 360 -14.40 15.25 -15.06
C ALA A 360 -13.73 13.99 -14.50
N THR A 361 -13.63 13.89 -13.17
CA THR A 361 -13.06 12.73 -12.47
C THR A 361 -13.85 11.46 -12.76
N VAL A 362 -15.19 11.51 -12.65
CA VAL A 362 -16.06 10.38 -12.99
C VAL A 362 -15.90 9.97 -14.44
N ALA A 363 -15.91 10.92 -15.38
CA ALA A 363 -15.79 10.64 -16.81
C ALA A 363 -14.46 9.96 -17.16
N TYR A 364 -13.36 10.40 -16.54
CA TYR A 364 -12.05 9.77 -16.69
C TYR A 364 -12.03 8.35 -16.14
N CYS A 365 -12.49 8.14 -14.90
CA CYS A 365 -12.50 6.84 -14.26
C CYS A 365 -13.37 5.83 -15.03
N GLU A 366 -14.57 6.23 -15.46
CA GLU A 366 -15.45 5.41 -16.31
C GLU A 366 -14.80 5.08 -17.66
N TYR A 367 -14.10 6.04 -18.28
CA TYR A 367 -13.37 5.79 -19.52
C TYR A 367 -12.29 4.72 -19.33
N ILE A 368 -11.46 4.84 -18.29
CA ILE A 368 -10.38 3.89 -18.02
C ILE A 368 -10.94 2.50 -17.75
N HIS A 369 -11.88 2.39 -16.80
CA HIS A 369 -12.47 1.10 -16.45
C HIS A 369 -13.22 0.47 -17.65
N GLY A 370 -14.04 1.25 -18.36
CA GLY A 370 -14.80 0.76 -19.52
C GLY A 370 -13.92 0.32 -20.69
N ARG A 371 -12.77 0.98 -20.90
CA ARG A 371 -11.84 0.65 -21.99
C ARG A 371 -10.93 -0.53 -21.67
N TYR A 372 -10.41 -0.60 -20.45
CA TYR A 372 -9.38 -1.55 -20.05
C TYR A 372 -9.91 -2.73 -19.23
N GLY A 373 -11.17 -2.67 -18.76
CA GLY A 373 -11.77 -3.70 -17.91
C GLY A 373 -11.17 -3.78 -16.50
N ARG A 374 -10.36 -2.79 -16.13
CA ARG A 374 -9.74 -2.62 -14.82
C ARG A 374 -9.42 -1.15 -14.56
N PHE A 375 -9.22 -0.82 -13.30
CA PHE A 375 -8.75 0.49 -12.84
C PHE A 375 -7.73 0.25 -11.73
N PRO A 376 -6.46 0.68 -11.85
CA PRO A 376 -5.85 1.42 -12.98
C PRO A 376 -5.68 0.60 -14.29
N ALA A 377 -5.22 1.24 -15.38
CA ALA A 377 -5.05 0.64 -16.70
C ALA A 377 -3.73 -0.12 -16.89
N TYR A 378 -2.62 0.37 -16.33
CA TYR A 378 -1.28 -0.21 -16.48
C TYR A 378 -0.96 -1.25 -15.41
N LEU A 379 -1.40 -1.00 -14.18
CA LEU A 379 -1.17 -1.88 -13.04
C LEU A 379 -2.50 -2.35 -12.43
N PRO A 380 -2.50 -3.54 -11.79
CA PRO A 380 -3.65 -3.96 -11.00
C PRO A 380 -3.81 -3.06 -9.76
N PRO A 381 -4.99 -3.03 -9.13
CA PRO A 381 -5.28 -2.10 -8.04
C PRO A 381 -4.44 -2.35 -6.78
N PHE A 382 -3.86 -3.54 -6.62
CA PHE A 382 -2.98 -3.87 -5.51
C PHE A 382 -1.55 -4.08 -5.97
N ARG A 383 -0.59 -3.61 -5.16
CA ARG A 383 0.83 -3.76 -5.46
C ARG A 383 1.65 -4.06 -4.21
N THR A 384 2.65 -4.91 -4.40
CA THR A 384 3.75 -5.17 -3.47
C THR A 384 5.06 -4.96 -4.24
N VAL A 385 6.11 -4.48 -3.58
CA VAL A 385 7.41 -4.21 -4.24
C VAL A 385 8.54 -4.93 -3.53
N LEU A 386 8.63 -4.71 -2.22
CA LEU A 386 9.61 -5.34 -1.36
C LEU A 386 8.91 -5.83 -0.10
N GLY A 387 9.40 -6.92 0.46
CA GLY A 387 9.07 -7.32 1.84
C GLY A 387 10.33 -7.34 2.69
N PHE A 388 10.15 -7.61 3.98
CA PHE A 388 11.22 -7.65 4.96
C PHE A 388 11.10 -8.92 5.78
N GLN A 389 12.20 -9.66 5.92
CA GLN A 389 12.26 -10.81 6.83
C GLN A 389 13.09 -10.44 8.05
N ALA A 390 12.60 -10.78 9.24
CA ALA A 390 13.33 -10.66 10.49
C ALA A 390 13.45 -12.01 11.19
N GLY A 391 14.51 -12.20 11.97
CA GLY A 391 14.70 -13.40 12.79
C GLY A 391 15.94 -13.30 13.69
N HIS A 392 16.04 -14.23 14.62
CA HIS A 392 17.19 -14.38 15.50
C HIS A 392 18.45 -14.76 14.71
N LEU A 393 19.58 -14.13 15.04
CA LEU A 393 20.88 -14.45 14.46
C LEU A 393 21.47 -15.71 15.11
N ASP A 394 22.11 -16.54 14.29
CA ASP A 394 22.98 -17.61 14.79
C ASP A 394 24.39 -17.04 14.96
N ILE A 395 24.75 -16.67 16.19
CA ILE A 395 26.05 -16.04 16.51
C ILE A 395 27.23 -16.95 16.10
N ASP A 396 27.08 -18.28 16.17
CA ASP A 396 28.15 -19.23 15.81
C ASP A 396 28.52 -19.15 14.32
N PHE A 397 27.57 -18.77 13.46
CA PHE A 397 27.85 -18.51 12.04
C PHE A 397 28.79 -17.31 11.89
N TYR A 398 28.49 -16.22 12.60
CA TYR A 398 29.25 -14.97 12.51
C TYR A 398 30.63 -15.12 13.15
N ASP A 399 30.73 -15.74 14.32
CA ASP A 399 32.03 -15.97 14.98
C ASP A 399 32.95 -16.88 14.16
N ARG A 400 32.39 -17.75 13.32
CA ARG A 400 33.16 -18.62 12.42
C ARG A 400 33.67 -17.91 11.17
N HIS A 401 32.85 -17.03 10.59
CA HIS A 401 33.07 -16.55 9.21
C HIS A 401 33.33 -15.04 9.10
N TYR A 402 33.05 -14.27 10.14
CA TYR A 402 33.17 -12.81 10.16
C TYR A 402 34.18 -12.37 11.21
N ARG A 403 34.57 -11.09 11.15
CA ARG A 403 35.38 -10.47 12.19
C ARG A 403 34.56 -10.28 13.47
N ALA A 404 35.23 -10.21 14.62
CA ALA A 404 34.57 -10.08 15.91
C ALA A 404 33.65 -8.84 16.03
N ASP A 405 33.97 -7.76 15.31
CA ASP A 405 33.24 -6.48 15.27
C ASP A 405 32.05 -6.48 14.30
N ALA A 406 31.76 -7.59 13.61
CA ALA A 406 30.69 -7.64 12.63
C ALA A 406 29.28 -7.62 13.24
N LEU A 407 29.13 -8.12 14.47
CA LEU A 407 27.90 -8.02 15.24
C LEU A 407 28.02 -6.94 16.31
N SER A 408 26.97 -6.13 16.43
CA SER A 408 26.82 -5.18 17.53
C SER A 408 26.62 -5.90 18.87
N ILE A 409 26.81 -5.15 19.96
CA ILE A 409 26.56 -5.65 21.32
C ILE A 409 25.10 -6.08 21.47
N ASN A 410 24.15 -5.31 20.94
CA ASN A 410 22.72 -5.63 21.00
C ASN A 410 22.41 -6.97 20.32
N GLU A 411 23.00 -7.24 19.15
CA GLU A 411 22.81 -8.52 18.44
C GLU A 411 23.40 -9.70 19.21
N ARG A 412 24.57 -9.52 19.84
CA ARG A 412 25.21 -10.57 20.65
C ARG A 412 24.45 -10.87 21.94
N GLU A 413 23.92 -9.84 22.59
CA GLU A 413 23.23 -9.94 23.88
C GLU A 413 21.73 -10.15 23.75
N HIS A 414 21.18 -10.13 22.53
CA HIS A 414 19.74 -10.23 22.27
C HIS A 414 19.07 -11.38 23.04
N LEU A 415 19.57 -12.61 22.89
CA LEU A 415 18.98 -13.79 23.56
C LEU A 415 19.05 -13.69 25.09
N VAL A 416 20.08 -13.05 25.64
CA VAL A 416 20.21 -12.82 27.08
C VAL A 416 19.20 -11.78 27.56
N ASN A 417 19.03 -10.69 26.80
CA ASN A 417 18.19 -9.56 27.19
C ASN A 417 16.69 -9.82 27.01
N TRP A 418 16.32 -10.62 25.99
CA TRP A 418 14.92 -10.82 25.60
C TRP A 418 14.36 -12.19 25.97
N HIS A 419 15.19 -13.24 26.01
CA HIS A 419 14.71 -14.63 26.13
C HIS A 419 15.14 -15.32 27.42
N LYS A 420 16.09 -14.74 28.15
CA LYS A 420 16.45 -15.25 29.47
C LYS A 420 15.36 -14.87 30.47
N LYS A 421 14.51 -15.83 30.81
CA LYS A 421 13.58 -15.66 31.95
C LYS A 421 14.40 -15.34 33.22
N PRO A 422 13.96 -14.40 34.06
CA PRO A 422 14.59 -14.14 35.35
C PRO A 422 14.64 -15.39 36.23
#